data_AF-A0A3D0XPZ2-F1
#
_entry.id   AF-A0A3D0XPZ2-F1
#
_cell.length_a   1.000
_cell.length_b   1.000
_cell.length_c   1.000
_cell.angle_alpha   90.00
_cell.angle_beta   90.00
_cell.angle_gamma   90.00
#
_symmetry.space_group_name_H-M   'P 1'
#
loop_
_entity.id
_entity.type
_entity.pdbx_description
1 polymer ?
#
loop_
_entity_poly.entity_id
_entity_poly.type
_entity_poly.pdbx_seq_one_letter_code
_entity_poly.pdbx_strand_id
1 'polypeptide(L)' 'MKLHIGDRVKTTSDYCHLAYAGGGSPIQNGVVCQTRTLYGHESAVVDDGKHERFILNNYLTAIK' A
#
# COMPACT_ATOMS: atom_id res chain seq x y z
N MET A 1 5.85 0.32 9.70
CA MET A 1 5.55 -1.04 10.24
C MET A 1 6.24 -2.05 9.36
N LYS A 2 6.48 -3.30 9.75
CA LYS A 2 6.97 -4.30 8.80
C LYS A 2 5.78 -4.91 8.04
N LEU A 3 5.74 -4.77 6.72
CA LEU A 3 4.70 -5.34 5.87
C LEU A 3 5.04 -6.80 5.53
N HIS A 4 4.05 -7.66 5.58
CA HIS A 4 4.13 -9.04 5.14
C HIS A 4 3.10 -9.31 4.05
N ILE A 5 3.41 -10.24 3.15
CA ILE A 5 2.46 -10.71 2.14
C ILE A 5 1.28 -11.37 2.86
N GLY A 6 0.07 -11.00 2.48
CA GLY A 6 -1.18 -11.41 3.10
C GLY A 6 -1.73 -10.43 4.14
N ASP A 7 -0.94 -9.43 4.58
CA ASP A 7 -1.43 -8.42 5.51
C ASP A 7 -2.58 -7.62 4.89
N ARG A 8 -3.66 -7.43 5.66
CA ARG A 8 -4.72 -6.48 5.29
C ARG A 8 -4.29 -5.08 5.71
N VAL A 9 -4.41 -4.13 4.80
CA VAL A 9 -3.97 -2.74 5.00
C VAL A 9 -5.00 -1.74 4.47
N LYS A 10 -4.92 -0.53 4.99
CA LYS A 10 -5.56 0.66 4.42
C LYS A 10 -4.56 1.81 4.30
N THR A 11 -4.89 2.82 3.51
CA THR A 11 -4.08 4.03 3.41
C THR A 11 -4.30 4.92 4.65
N THR A 12 -3.24 5.59 5.10
CA THR A 12 -3.29 6.50 6.27
C THR A 12 -3.90 7.86 5.96
N SER A 13 -4.05 8.18 4.67
CA SER A 13 -4.66 9.40 4.16
C SER A 13 -5.80 9.04 3.18
N ASP A 14 -6.73 9.97 3.01
CA ASP A 14 -7.75 9.94 1.95
C ASP A 14 -7.14 10.02 0.55
N TYR A 15 -5.82 10.24 0.45
CA TYR A 15 -5.01 10.14 -0.75
C TYR A 15 -3.93 9.08 -0.60
N CYS A 16 -3.87 8.11 -1.52
CA CYS A 16 -2.73 7.21 -1.61
C CYS A 16 -1.63 7.86 -2.45
N HIS A 17 -0.47 8.15 -1.83
CA HIS A 17 0.73 8.50 -2.60
C HIS A 17 1.25 7.22 -3.27
N LEU A 18 0.88 7.04 -4.53
CA LEU A 18 1.49 6.03 -5.39
C LEU A 18 2.93 6.46 -5.63
N ALA A 19 3.87 5.51 -5.59
CA ALA A 19 5.28 5.88 -5.75
C ALA A 19 5.62 6.43 -7.16
N TYR A 20 4.71 6.31 -8.13
CA TYR A 20 5.00 6.57 -9.55
C TYR A 20 4.00 7.42 -10.33
N ALA A 21 2.84 7.80 -9.77
CA ALA A 21 1.87 8.63 -10.48
C ALA A 21 0.95 9.39 -9.52
N GLY A 22 0.41 10.52 -9.98
CA GLY A 22 -0.51 11.37 -9.23
C GLY A 22 -1.57 10.58 -8.45
N GLY A 23 -1.88 11.08 -7.26
CA GLY A 23 -2.56 10.30 -6.22
C GLY A 23 -3.83 9.59 -6.68
N GLY A 24 -4.03 8.39 -6.13
CA GLY A 24 -5.21 7.58 -6.38
C GLY A 24 -6.21 7.62 -5.21
N SER A 25 -7.40 7.07 -5.42
CA SER A 25 -8.41 6.90 -4.37
C SER A 25 -7.85 6.09 -3.19
N PRO A 26 -8.26 6.36 -1.95
CA PRO A 26 -7.71 5.68 -0.80
C PRO A 26 -8.07 4.19 -0.84
N ILE A 27 -7.16 3.35 -0.33
CA ILE A 27 -7.43 1.92 -0.14
C ILE A 27 -7.99 1.77 1.27
N GLN A 28 -9.23 1.32 1.40
CA GLN A 28 -9.86 1.09 2.71
C GLN A 28 -9.73 -0.35 3.19
N ASN A 29 -9.48 -1.29 2.27
CA ASN A 29 -9.38 -2.72 2.58
C ASN A 29 -8.60 -3.46 1.47
N GLY A 30 -7.29 -3.30 1.47
CA GLY A 30 -6.41 -3.98 0.52
C GLY A 30 -5.61 -5.10 1.16
N VAL A 31 -5.10 -6.02 0.34
CA VAL A 31 -4.21 -7.11 0.76
C VAL A 31 -2.84 -6.89 0.15
N VAL A 32 -1.79 -7.00 0.96
CA VAL A 32 -0.41 -6.95 0.48
C VAL A 32 -0.12 -8.22 -0.31
N CYS A 33 0.07 -8.09 -1.62
CA CYS A 33 0.41 -9.22 -2.49
C CYS A 33 1.92 -9.32 -2.74
N GLN A 34 2.66 -8.21 -2.67
CA GLN A 34 4.12 -8.19 -2.76
C GLN A 34 4.73 -7.13 -1.84
N THR A 35 5.94 -7.37 -1.35
CA THR A 35 6.76 -6.39 -0.64
C THR A 35 8.05 -6.13 -1.42
N ARG A 36 8.48 -4.87 -1.49
CA ARG A 36 9.72 -4.47 -2.17
C ARG A 36 10.36 -3.29 -1.43
N THR A 37 11.68 -3.18 -1.51
CA THR A 37 12.42 -2.00 -1.06
C THR A 37 12.84 -1.19 -2.28
N LEU A 38 12.45 0.08 -2.33
CA LEU A 38 12.74 0.98 -3.43
C LEU A 38 13.38 2.26 -2.90
N TYR A 39 14.56 2.62 -3.41
CA TYR A 39 15.32 3.80 -2.96
C TYR A 39 15.52 3.88 -1.44
N GLY A 40 15.61 2.73 -0.76
CA GLY A 40 15.74 2.65 0.70
C GLY A 40 14.42 2.74 1.46
N HIS A 41 13.28 2.85 0.77
CA HIS A 41 11.95 2.86 1.37
C HIS A 41 11.25 1.51 1.19
N GLU A 42 10.77 0.93 2.29
CA GLU A 42 9.88 -0.22 2.23
C GLU A 42 8.57 0.15 1.54
N SER A 43 8.12 -0.72 0.64
CA SER A 43 6.95 -0.52 -0.21
C SER A 43 6.20 -1.84 -0.37
N ALA A 44 4.94 -1.75 -0.79
CA ALA A 44 4.13 -2.92 -1.10
C ALA A 44 3.31 -2.72 -2.37
N VAL A 45 3.04 -3.82 -3.05
CA VAL A 45 1.91 -3.91 -3.97
C VAL A 45 0.71 -4.35 -3.15
N VAL A 46 -0.37 -3.58 -3.22
CA VAL A 46 -1.62 -3.81 -2.49
C VAL A 46 -2.74 -3.99 -3.51
N ASP A 47 -3.47 -5.09 -3.42
CA ASP A 47 -4.68 -5.36 -4.19
C ASP A 47 -5.91 -4.95 -3.38
N ASP A 48 -6.74 -4.05 -3.91
CA ASP A 48 -8.00 -3.61 -3.30
C ASP A 48 -9.26 -4.30 -3.88
N GLY A 49 -9.06 -5.34 -4.71
CA GLY A 49 -10.09 -6.09 -5.42
C GLY A 49 -10.53 -5.45 -6.74
N LYS A 50 -10.02 -4.25 -7.07
CA LYS A 50 -10.26 -3.58 -8.35
C LYS A 50 -8.96 -3.26 -9.08
N HIS A 51 -7.93 -2.87 -8.32
CA HIS A 51 -6.63 -2.48 -8.84
C HIS A 51 -5.51 -2.95 -7.92
N GLU A 52 -4.42 -3.40 -8.52
CA GLU A 52 -3.14 -3.53 -7.83
C GLU A 52 -2.43 -2.18 -7.81
N ARG A 53 -1.94 -1.77 -6.65
CA ARG A 53 -1.31 -0.46 -6.46
C ARG A 53 0.00 -0.59 -5.72
N PHE A 54 1.02 0.09 -6.22
CA PHE A 54 2.31 0.19 -5.54
C PHE A 54 2.32 1.40 -4.60
N ILE A 55 2.46 1.13 -3.30
CA ILE A 55 2.32 2.13 -2.22
C ILE A 55 3.52 2.04 -1.28
N LEU A 56 4.06 3.19 -0.89
CA LEU A 56 5.11 3.27 0.13
C LEU A 56 4.52 2.93 1.52
N ASN A 57 5.26 2.16 2.30
CA ASN A 57 4.80 1.62 3.59
C ASN A 57 4.37 2.69 4.59
N ASN A 58 5.00 3.87 4.57
CA ASN A 58 4.62 5.00 5.43
C ASN A 58 3.21 5.54 5.17
N TYR A 59 2.60 5.22 4.02
CA TYR A 59 1.22 5.57 3.71
C TYR A 59 0.23 4.43 3.98
N LEU A 60 0.67 3.33 4.58
CA LEU A 60 -0.16 2.19 4.92
C LEU A 60 -0.30 2.04 6.44
N THR A 61 -1.41 1.48 6.87
CA THR A 61 -1.60 0.94 8.22
C THR A 61 -2.27 -0.41 8.13
N ALA A 62 -1.85 -1.35 8.98
CA ALA A 62 -2.51 -2.65 9.10
C ALA A 62 -3.95 -2.47 9.63
N ILE A 63 -4.85 -3.33 9.16
CA ILE A 63 -6.23 -3.45 9.64
C ILE A 63 -6.50 -4.92 9.99
N LYS A 64 -7.45 -5.14 10.91
CA LYS A 64 -7.88 -6.48 11.33
C LYS A 64 -8.85 -7.07 10.33
#